data_AF-A0A950ABU6-F1
#
_entry.id   AF-A0A950ABU6-F1
#
_cell.length_a   1.000
_cell.length_b   1.000
_cell.length_c   1.000
_cell.angle_alpha   90.00
_cell.angle_beta   90.00
_cell.angle_gamma   90.00
#
_symmetry.space_group_name_H-M   'P 1'
#
loop_
_entity.id
_entity.type
_entity.pdbx_description
1 polymer ?
#
loop_
_entity_poly.entity_id
_entity_poly.type
_entity_poly.pdbx_seq_one_letter_code
_entity_poly.pdbx_strand_id
1 'polypeptide(L)'
;MKRIAIFLALGSLALSALAAGPPLVEKDYSFMTAKPYRIEVERGQQRLAKFLAHLNPKRRALLDQTPYVAVQVYVLNAGEVPGLTWRMGKGSVPSSQFGQDVHSGTNVQVKFLLIFDSRTQQLVGEEGVLVTDTPALNTVGMFEGQHAVYIGTG
;
A
#
# COMPACT_ATOMS: atom_id res chain seq x y z
N MET A 1 47.18 -12.29 -58.76
CA MET A 1 47.94 -11.65 -57.66
C MET A 1 46.94 -11.11 -56.64
N LYS A 2 47.22 -11.37 -55.36
CA LYS A 2 46.45 -10.98 -54.16
C LYS A 2 46.24 -9.46 -54.06
N ARG A 3 45.12 -9.03 -53.46
CA ARG A 3 45.10 -8.23 -52.21
C ARG A 3 43.66 -8.04 -51.71
N ILE A 4 43.42 -8.60 -50.52
CA ILE A 4 42.29 -8.37 -49.63
C ILE A 4 42.44 -6.96 -49.05
N ALA A 5 41.34 -6.22 -48.91
CA ALA A 5 41.25 -5.12 -47.96
C ALA A 5 39.83 -5.07 -47.37
N ILE A 6 39.74 -5.53 -46.13
CA ILE A 6 38.62 -5.37 -45.19
C ILE A 6 38.92 -4.12 -44.37
N PHE A 7 38.02 -3.14 -44.31
CA PHE A 7 37.94 -2.15 -43.22
C PHE A 7 36.48 -1.69 -43.11
N LEU A 8 35.73 -2.14 -42.09
CA LEU A 8 35.53 -1.50 -40.78
C LEU A 8 34.81 -0.14 -40.85
N ALA A 9 33.49 -0.17 -40.65
CA ALA A 9 32.71 0.96 -40.18
C ALA A 9 31.78 0.46 -39.06
N LEU A 10 32.35 0.31 -37.86
CA LEU A 10 31.62 0.32 -36.59
C LEU A 10 31.42 1.78 -36.18
N GLY A 11 30.20 2.15 -35.82
CA GLY A 11 29.84 3.45 -35.23
C GLY A 11 28.51 3.93 -35.83
N SER A 12 27.41 4.12 -35.11
CA SER A 12 27.30 4.60 -33.73
C SER A 12 25.97 4.16 -33.12
N LEU A 13 26.01 3.23 -32.14
CA LEU A 13 24.92 3.05 -31.18
C LEU A 13 25.10 4.12 -30.10
N ALA A 14 24.71 5.35 -30.42
CA ALA A 14 24.71 6.45 -29.47
C ALA A 14 23.56 6.26 -28.48
N LEU A 15 23.93 5.93 -27.24
CA LEU A 15 23.30 6.37 -25.98
C LEU A 15 21.83 6.80 -26.05
N SER A 16 20.94 5.84 -25.84
CA SER A 16 19.67 6.10 -25.14
C SER A 16 19.73 5.38 -23.78
N ALA A 17 20.75 5.71 -22.98
CA ALA A 17 20.65 5.56 -21.53
C ALA A 17 19.72 6.68 -21.05
N LEU A 18 18.43 6.49 -21.35
CA LEU A 18 17.37 7.32 -20.81
C LEU A 18 17.52 7.22 -19.30
N ALA A 19 17.77 8.36 -18.67
CA ALA A 19 17.97 8.50 -17.25
C ALA A 19 16.87 7.74 -16.51
N ALA A 20 17.21 6.54 -16.03
CA ALA A 20 16.46 5.90 -14.97
C ALA A 20 16.71 6.80 -13.76
N GLY A 21 15.83 7.77 -13.56
CA GLY A 21 15.69 8.40 -12.25
C GLY A 21 15.59 7.29 -11.21
N PRO A 22 16.12 7.49 -10.00
CA PRO A 22 15.98 6.49 -8.95
C PRO A 22 14.51 6.07 -8.90
N PRO A 23 14.20 4.75 -8.86
CA PRO A 23 12.82 4.32 -8.79
C PRO A 23 12.18 5.10 -7.65
N LEU A 24 11.04 5.75 -7.93
CA LEU A 24 10.18 6.27 -6.88
C LEU A 24 9.94 5.08 -5.96
N VAL A 25 10.63 5.05 -4.82
CA VAL A 25 10.48 3.97 -3.85
C VAL A 25 9.02 4.04 -3.43
N GLU A 26 8.24 3.08 -3.91
CA GLU A 26 6.82 3.06 -3.67
C GLU A 26 6.63 2.94 -2.16
N LYS A 27 5.89 3.89 -1.59
CA LYS A 27 5.69 3.95 -0.15
C LYS A 27 4.76 2.82 0.26
N ASP A 28 5.28 1.85 1.01
CA ASP A 28 4.44 0.93 1.78
C ASP A 28 3.87 1.68 2.99
N TYR A 29 2.55 1.64 3.15
CA TYR A 29 1.85 2.29 4.25
C TYR A 29 1.80 1.41 5.51
N SER A 30 2.06 0.11 5.38
CA SER A 30 2.08 -0.83 6.49
C SER A 30 3.35 -0.66 7.33
N PHE A 31 3.19 -0.77 8.64
CA PHE A 31 4.33 -0.83 9.57
C PHE A 31 4.31 -2.08 10.45
N MET A 32 3.20 -2.82 10.45
CA MET A 32 2.99 -4.04 11.22
C MET A 32 1.76 -4.80 10.70
N THR A 33 1.71 -6.10 10.94
CA THR A 33 0.54 -6.94 10.71
C THR A 33 -0.11 -7.37 12.03
N ALA A 34 -1.37 -7.77 11.97
CA ALA A 34 -2.10 -8.32 13.12
C ALA A 34 -3.19 -9.29 12.66
N LYS A 35 -3.44 -10.36 13.45
CA LYS A 35 -4.54 -11.28 13.18
C LYS A 35 -5.89 -10.62 13.46
N PRO A 36 -6.82 -10.59 12.50
CA PRO A 36 -8.14 -10.03 12.72
C PRO A 36 -9.01 -10.94 13.58
N TYR A 37 -9.89 -10.33 14.35
CA TYR A 37 -11.03 -11.02 14.95
C TYR A 37 -12.10 -11.29 13.90
N ARG A 38 -12.90 -12.34 14.11
CA ARG A 38 -14.00 -12.71 13.22
C ARG A 38 -14.94 -11.53 12.91
N ILE A 39 -15.28 -10.72 13.91
CA ILE A 39 -16.16 -9.56 13.75
C ILE A 39 -15.57 -8.48 12.82
N GLU A 40 -14.25 -8.36 12.76
CA GLU A 40 -13.55 -7.41 11.90
C GLU A 40 -13.54 -7.90 10.45
N VAL A 41 -13.39 -9.22 10.24
CA VAL A 41 -13.53 -9.85 8.93
C VAL A 41 -14.94 -9.65 8.38
N GLU A 42 -15.97 -9.92 9.18
CA GLU A 42 -17.38 -9.73 8.78
C GLU A 42 -17.66 -8.26 8.43
N ARG A 43 -17.14 -7.31 9.23
CA ARG A 43 -17.24 -5.87 8.95
C ARG A 43 -16.51 -5.50 7.65
N GLY A 44 -15.33 -6.05 7.41
CA GLY A 44 -14.57 -5.84 6.18
C GLY A 44 -15.33 -6.32 4.95
N GLN A 45 -15.92 -7.51 5.02
CA GLN A 45 -16.76 -8.07 3.95
C GLN A 45 -17.99 -7.21 3.66
N GLN A 46 -18.68 -6.72 4.69
CA GLN A 46 -19.82 -5.82 4.52
C GLN A 46 -19.43 -4.52 3.80
N ARG A 47 -18.30 -3.91 4.19
CA ARG A 47 -17.78 -2.69 3.58
C ARG A 47 -17.34 -2.92 2.13
N LEU A 48 -16.68 -4.05 1.86
CA LEU A 48 -16.33 -4.47 0.51
C LEU A 48 -17.58 -4.63 -0.36
N ALA A 49 -18.58 -5.37 0.11
CA ALA A 49 -19.82 -5.60 -0.61
C ALA A 49 -20.52 -4.27 -0.97
N LYS A 50 -20.56 -3.31 -0.02
CA LYS A 50 -21.08 -1.96 -0.27
C LYS A 50 -20.28 -1.23 -1.34
N PHE A 51 -18.95 -1.30 -1.31
CA PHE A 51 -18.10 -0.70 -2.34
C PHE A 51 -18.36 -1.31 -3.72
N LEU A 52 -18.42 -2.65 -3.80
CA LEU A 52 -18.66 -3.38 -5.06
C LEU A 52 -20.06 -3.07 -5.64
N ALA A 53 -21.07 -2.94 -4.78
CA ALA A 53 -22.43 -2.56 -5.19
C ALA A 53 -22.51 -1.15 -5.82
N HIS A 54 -21.55 -0.26 -5.50
CA HIS A 54 -21.51 1.13 -5.98
C HIS A 54 -20.31 1.39 -6.90
N LEU A 55 -19.91 0.39 -7.69
CA LEU A 55 -18.82 0.51 -8.66
C LEU A 55 -19.21 1.37 -9.87
N ASN A 56 -18.64 2.57 -9.91
CA ASN A 56 -18.64 3.44 -11.08
C ASN A 56 -17.46 3.10 -12.03
N PRO A 57 -17.46 3.61 -13.28
CA PRO A 57 -16.41 3.31 -14.26
C PRO A 57 -14.99 3.63 -13.76
N LYS A 58 -14.82 4.73 -13.02
CA LYS A 58 -13.51 5.12 -12.45
C LYS A 58 -13.00 4.08 -11.45
N ARG A 59 -13.85 3.57 -10.55
CA ARG A 59 -13.48 2.54 -9.58
C ARG A 59 -13.22 1.19 -10.25
N ARG A 60 -13.97 0.84 -11.29
CA ARG A 60 -13.70 -0.37 -12.08
C ARG A 60 -12.32 -0.32 -12.73
N ALA A 61 -11.95 0.82 -13.33
CA ALA A 61 -10.63 1.01 -13.90
C ALA A 61 -9.47 0.89 -12.89
N LEU A 62 -9.73 1.11 -11.58
CA LEU A 62 -8.75 0.82 -10.53
C LEU A 62 -8.69 -0.68 -10.23
N LEU A 63 -9.83 -1.37 -10.21
CA LEU A 63 -9.88 -2.82 -10.03
C LEU A 63 -9.26 -3.59 -11.20
N ASP A 64 -9.25 -2.99 -12.40
CA ASP A 64 -8.53 -3.54 -13.56
C ASP A 64 -7.00 -3.46 -13.39
N GLN A 65 -6.50 -2.52 -12.58
CA GLN A 65 -5.07 -2.41 -12.25
C GLN A 65 -4.67 -3.36 -11.13
N THR A 66 -5.53 -3.52 -10.13
CA THR A 66 -5.34 -4.49 -9.04
C THR A 66 -6.69 -5.03 -8.56
N PRO A 67 -6.84 -6.35 -8.43
CA PRO A 67 -8.07 -6.95 -7.91
C PRO A 67 -8.22 -6.74 -6.40
N TYR A 68 -7.21 -6.23 -5.72
CA TYR A 68 -7.16 -6.17 -4.26
C TYR A 68 -7.71 -4.85 -3.73
N VAL A 69 -8.43 -4.93 -2.62
CA VAL A 69 -9.10 -3.80 -1.97
C VAL A 69 -8.71 -3.76 -0.50
N ALA A 70 -8.09 -2.66 -0.08
CA ALA A 70 -7.74 -2.41 1.31
C ALA A 70 -8.90 -1.69 2.02
N VAL A 71 -9.50 -2.40 2.97
CA VAL A 71 -10.70 -1.99 3.71
C VAL A 71 -10.32 -1.70 5.15
N GLN A 72 -10.55 -0.47 5.60
CA GLN A 72 -10.42 -0.14 7.01
C GLN A 72 -11.52 -0.83 7.78
N VAL A 73 -11.18 -1.60 8.82
CA VAL A 73 -12.14 -2.32 9.67
C VAL A 73 -12.22 -1.74 11.08
N TYR A 74 -11.11 -1.18 11.57
CA TYR A 74 -11.03 -0.61 12.91
C TYR A 74 -10.06 0.57 12.97
N VAL A 75 -10.20 1.40 14.00
CA VAL A 75 -9.27 2.47 14.34
C VAL A 75 -8.99 2.36 15.82
N LEU A 76 -7.73 2.43 16.16
CA LEU A 76 -7.20 2.39 17.52
C LEU A 76 -6.17 3.51 17.65
N ASN A 77 -5.82 3.85 18.87
CA ASN A 77 -4.74 4.79 19.14
C ASN A 77 -3.41 4.05 19.22
N ALA A 78 -2.31 4.72 18.91
CA ALA A 78 -0.99 4.12 18.96
C ALA A 78 -0.61 3.62 20.36
N GLY A 79 -1.16 4.23 21.43
CA GLY A 79 -1.01 3.75 22.81
C GLY A 79 -1.65 2.38 23.07
N GLU A 80 -2.62 1.97 22.24
CA GLU A 80 -3.29 0.67 22.33
C GLU A 80 -2.52 -0.43 21.57
N VAL A 81 -1.48 -0.07 20.81
CA VAL A 81 -0.61 -1.02 20.10
C VAL A 81 0.68 -1.25 20.91
N PRO A 82 0.93 -2.47 21.41
CA PRO A 82 2.13 -2.76 22.18
C PRO A 82 3.42 -2.35 21.46
N GLY A 83 4.23 -1.52 22.11
CA GLY A 83 5.53 -1.09 21.61
C GLY A 83 5.51 -0.09 20.44
N LEU A 84 4.34 0.31 19.93
CA LEU A 84 4.27 1.20 18.77
C LEU A 84 4.74 2.62 19.08
N THR A 85 4.33 3.20 20.20
CA THR A 85 4.76 4.56 20.61
C THR A 85 6.28 4.67 20.74
N TRP A 86 6.94 3.62 21.23
CA TRP A 86 8.40 3.53 21.28
C TRP A 86 9.03 3.44 19.88
N ARG A 87 8.46 2.62 18.98
CA ARG A 87 8.92 2.51 17.58
C ARG A 87 8.76 3.83 16.82
N MET A 88 7.66 4.56 17.06
CA MET A 88 7.41 5.89 16.50
C MET A 88 8.42 6.91 17.04
N GLY A 89 8.71 6.89 18.35
CA GLY A 89 9.76 7.73 18.96
C GLY A 89 11.16 7.51 18.39
N LYS A 90 11.43 6.32 17.86
CA LYS A 90 12.69 5.98 17.17
C LYS A 90 12.67 6.27 15.66
N GLY A 91 11.57 6.80 15.11
CA GLY A 91 11.42 7.04 13.68
C GLY A 91 11.28 5.77 12.84
N SER A 92 11.05 4.60 13.46
CA SER A 92 10.92 3.32 12.76
C SER A 92 9.53 3.09 12.15
N VAL A 93 8.60 4.04 12.36
CA VAL A 93 7.27 4.06 11.75
C VAL A 93 7.04 5.46 11.17
N PRO A 94 6.72 5.60 9.88
CA PRO A 94 6.41 6.89 9.29
C PRO A 94 5.10 7.42 9.86
N SER A 95 5.16 8.48 10.67
CA SER A 95 3.99 9.21 11.14
C SER A 95 4.23 10.70 11.01
N SER A 96 3.44 11.34 10.15
CA SER A 96 3.40 12.81 10.01
C SER A 96 2.87 13.50 11.29
N GLN A 97 2.22 12.75 12.18
CA GLN A 97 1.51 13.24 13.36
C GLN A 97 2.32 13.16 14.67
N PHE A 98 3.43 12.42 14.69
CA PHE A 98 4.20 12.17 15.92
C PHE A 98 5.13 13.34 16.32
N GLY A 99 5.43 14.26 15.40
CA GLY A 99 6.53 15.21 15.53
C GLY A 99 6.41 16.34 16.56
N GLN A 100 5.40 16.37 17.44
CA GLN A 100 5.18 17.52 18.33
C GLN A 100 5.05 17.22 19.83
N ASP A 101 4.70 16.00 20.26
CA ASP A 101 4.63 15.66 21.70
C ASP A 101 4.57 14.13 21.88
N VAL A 102 5.31 13.57 22.84
CA VAL A 102 5.23 12.14 23.22
C VAL A 102 3.85 11.80 23.79
N HIS A 103 3.19 12.74 24.48
CA HIS A 103 1.79 12.61 24.89
C HIS A 103 0.81 12.70 23.71
N SER A 104 1.16 13.40 22.63
CA SER A 104 0.40 13.34 21.38
C SER A 104 0.65 12.03 20.63
N GLY A 105 1.82 11.42 20.79
CA GLY A 105 2.20 10.17 20.16
C GLY A 105 1.30 9.00 20.51
N THR A 106 0.75 8.95 21.73
CA THR A 106 -0.22 7.91 22.13
C THR A 106 -1.56 8.07 21.42
N ASN A 107 -1.94 9.28 21.01
CA ASN A 107 -3.22 9.61 20.36
C ASN A 107 -3.17 9.52 18.83
N VAL A 108 -2.03 9.12 18.25
CA VAL A 108 -1.93 8.92 16.80
C VAL A 108 -2.85 7.79 16.40
N GLN A 109 -3.74 8.06 15.45
CA GLN A 109 -4.68 7.07 14.96
C GLN A 109 -3.96 6.02 14.12
N VAL A 110 -4.15 4.77 14.51
CA VAL A 110 -3.72 3.58 13.79
C VAL A 110 -4.94 2.93 13.19
N LYS A 111 -4.96 2.83 11.87
CA LYS A 111 -6.03 2.16 11.14
C LYS A 111 -5.64 0.70 10.94
N PHE A 112 -6.57 -0.19 11.27
CA PHE A 112 -6.45 -1.61 10.94
C PHE A 112 -7.19 -1.88 9.63
N LEU A 113 -6.46 -2.34 8.62
CA LEU A 113 -6.97 -2.63 7.28
C LEU A 113 -6.93 -4.12 7.01
N LEU A 114 -7.94 -4.61 6.31
CA LEU A 114 -7.98 -5.95 5.74
C LEU A 114 -7.94 -5.86 4.22
N ILE A 115 -7.16 -6.73 3.59
CA ILE A 115 -7.02 -6.77 2.13
C ILE A 115 -7.87 -7.93 1.61
N PHE A 116 -8.83 -7.60 0.75
CA PHE A 116 -9.71 -8.58 0.11
C PHE A 116 -9.45 -8.63 -1.39
N ASP A 117 -9.60 -9.81 -2.00
CA ASP A 117 -9.72 -9.93 -3.45
C ASP A 117 -11.17 -9.60 -3.85
N SER A 118 -11.37 -8.57 -4.68
CA SER A 118 -12.69 -8.14 -5.14
C SER A 118 -13.44 -9.18 -5.98
N ARG A 119 -12.72 -10.14 -6.58
CA ARG A 119 -13.28 -11.19 -7.45
C ARG A 119 -13.87 -12.33 -6.62
N THR A 120 -13.18 -12.72 -5.54
CA THR A 120 -13.61 -13.81 -4.66
C THR A 120 -14.31 -13.32 -3.39
N GLN A 121 -14.16 -12.04 -3.06
CA GLN A 121 -14.58 -11.41 -1.80
C GLN A 121 -13.97 -12.04 -0.54
N GLN A 122 -12.85 -12.74 -0.70
CA GLN A 122 -12.11 -13.38 0.39
C GLN A 122 -10.90 -12.54 0.79
N LEU A 123 -10.44 -12.73 2.02
CA LEU A 123 -9.18 -12.15 2.46
C LEU A 123 -8.01 -12.72 1.64
N VAL A 124 -7.05 -11.86 1.29
CA VAL A 124 -5.85 -12.26 0.56
C VAL A 124 -4.87 -13.05 1.44
N GLY A 125 -4.93 -12.84 2.76
CA GLY A 125 -4.11 -13.56 3.74
C GLY A 125 -4.82 -13.74 5.09
N GLU A 126 -4.13 -14.33 6.05
CA GLU A 126 -4.66 -14.55 7.40
C GLU A 126 -4.54 -13.32 8.31
N GLU A 127 -3.74 -12.34 7.93
CA GLU A 127 -3.45 -11.14 8.71
C GLU A 127 -4.00 -9.88 8.04
N GLY A 128 -4.29 -8.88 8.87
CA GLY A 128 -4.50 -7.51 8.44
C GLY A 128 -3.25 -6.66 8.63
N VAL A 129 -3.28 -5.44 8.10
CA VAL A 129 -2.18 -4.48 8.19
C VAL A 129 -2.57 -3.31 9.08
N LEU A 130 -1.60 -2.83 9.86
CA LEU A 130 -1.72 -1.61 10.65
C LEU A 130 -0.98 -0.48 9.95
N VAL A 131 -1.66 0.66 9.83
CA VAL A 131 -1.15 1.84 9.14
C VAL A 131 -1.41 3.10 9.97
N THR A 132 -0.43 4.02 9.99
CA THR A 132 -0.54 5.34 10.64
C THR A 132 -0.96 6.44 9.66
N ASP A 133 -0.69 6.23 8.37
CA ASP A 133 -1.12 7.08 7.26
C ASP A 133 -1.73 6.20 6.16
N THR A 134 -2.49 6.80 5.26
CA THR A 134 -3.10 6.09 4.11
C THR A 134 -3.03 6.95 2.86
N PRO A 135 -3.04 6.34 1.66
CA PRO A 135 -3.31 7.10 0.44
C PRO A 135 -4.71 7.73 0.48
N ALA A 136 -5.01 8.60 -0.48
CA ALA A 136 -6.35 9.14 -0.65
C ALA A 136 -7.37 8.02 -0.95
N LEU A 137 -8.63 8.22 -0.57
CA LEU A 137 -9.70 7.25 -0.85
C LEU A 137 -9.84 6.99 -2.36
N ASN A 138 -10.10 5.74 -2.73
CA ASN A 138 -10.18 5.28 -4.12
C ASN A 138 -8.88 5.52 -4.90
N THR A 139 -7.75 5.28 -4.24
CA THR A 139 -6.41 5.32 -4.83
C THR A 139 -5.71 4.01 -4.53
N VAL A 140 -4.85 3.55 -5.45
CA VAL A 140 -3.99 2.39 -5.21
C VAL A 140 -2.86 2.79 -4.28
N GLY A 141 -2.62 1.98 -3.25
CA GLY A 141 -1.44 2.08 -2.39
C GLY A 141 -0.84 0.70 -2.13
N MET A 142 0.40 0.68 -1.67
CA MET A 142 1.08 -0.54 -1.27
C MET A 142 0.87 -0.79 0.22
N PHE A 143 0.44 -2.01 0.55
CA PHE A 143 0.19 -2.46 1.90
C PHE A 143 0.78 -3.86 2.05
N GLU A 144 1.85 -3.99 2.85
CA GLU A 144 2.57 -5.25 3.04
C GLU A 144 3.04 -5.83 1.69
N GLY A 145 3.59 -4.97 0.82
CA GLY A 145 4.02 -5.34 -0.53
C GLY A 145 2.88 -5.56 -1.54
N GLN A 146 1.61 -5.49 -1.13
CA GLN A 146 0.46 -5.69 -2.01
C GLN A 146 -0.13 -4.36 -2.49
N HIS A 147 -0.21 -4.16 -3.81
CA HIS A 147 -1.00 -3.06 -4.40
C HIS A 147 -2.49 -3.31 -4.18
N ALA A 148 -3.17 -2.42 -3.46
CA ALA A 148 -4.60 -2.50 -3.23
C ALA A 148 -5.27 -1.13 -3.33
N VAL A 149 -6.52 -1.11 -3.81
CA VAL A 149 -7.36 0.09 -3.79
C VAL A 149 -7.79 0.38 -2.35
N TYR A 150 -7.38 1.52 -1.79
CA TYR A 150 -7.81 1.92 -0.46
C TYR A 150 -9.21 2.54 -0.49
N ILE A 151 -10.16 1.96 0.25
CA ILE A 151 -11.56 2.44 0.29
C ILE A 151 -11.98 2.98 1.65
N GLY A 152 -11.08 3.01 2.64
CA GLY A 152 -11.44 3.40 4.00
C GLY A 152 -12.56 2.51 4.55
N THR A 153 -13.61 3.11 5.10
CA THR A 153 -14.74 2.40 5.71
C THR A 153 -15.87 2.02 4.74
N GLY A 154 -15.68 2.15 3.42
CA GLY A 154 -16.66 1.74 2.39
C GLY A 154 -17.56 2.86 1.87
#